data_AF-A0A0X7A1W9-F1
#
_entry.id   AF-A0A0X7A1W9-F1
#
_cell.length_a   1.000
_cell.length_b   1.000
_cell.length_c   1.000
_cell.angle_alpha   90.00
_cell.angle_beta   90.00
_cell.angle_gamma   90.00
#
_symmetry.space_group_name_H-M   'P 1'
#
loop_
_entity.id
_entity.type
_entity.pdbx_description
1 polymer ?
#
loop_
_entity_poly.entity_id
_entity_poly.type
_entity_poly.pdbx_seq_one_letter_code
_entity_poly.pdbx_strand_id
1 'polypeptide(L)'
;MGTALFAKVFRIVSKWYGNPTAKEVLPQVMDDAVIAWQTGYFEGVAVFRAEDPGQEKIARPATADPEESENGNDPNKDNSAAAAAADTVASDPYKAGIRIDLSGIGTRP
;
A
#
# COMPACT_ATOMS: atom_id res chain seq x y z
N MET A 1 -2.15 -7.43 -0.76
CA MET A 1 -1.14 -6.61 -1.46
C MET A 1 -1.16 -5.14 -1.02
N GLY A 2 -2.30 -4.45 -0.91
CA GLY A 2 -2.32 -3.02 -0.51
C GLY A 2 -1.96 -2.72 0.95
N THR A 3 -2.32 -3.61 1.90
CA THR A 3 -2.09 -3.39 3.34
C THR A 3 -0.62 -3.42 3.75
N ALA A 4 0.21 -4.24 3.07
CA ALA A 4 1.64 -4.31 3.35
C ALA A 4 2.35 -3.00 2.99
N LEU A 5 1.98 -2.41 1.84
CA LEU A 5 2.52 -1.12 1.42
C LEU A 5 2.03 0.01 2.34
N PHE A 6 0.77 -0.02 2.78
CA PHE A 6 0.26 0.96 3.75
C PHE A 6 0.98 0.83 5.08
N ALA A 7 1.25 -0.38 5.56
CA ALA A 7 2.01 -0.61 6.79
C ALA A 7 3.42 -0.03 6.72
N LYS A 8 4.09 -0.09 5.55
CA LYS A 8 5.37 0.59 5.33
C LYS A 8 5.24 2.11 5.46
N VAL A 9 4.26 2.72 4.81
CA VAL A 9 4.01 4.18 4.92
C VAL A 9 3.71 4.57 6.36
N PHE A 10 2.87 3.79 7.06
CA PHE A 10 2.59 4.00 8.47
C PHE A 10 3.84 3.92 9.35
N ARG A 11 4.79 3.02 9.06
CA ARG A 11 6.08 2.95 9.78
C ARG A 11 6.97 4.16 9.52
N ILE A 12 6.98 4.67 8.28
CA ILE A 12 7.72 5.91 7.93
C ILE A 12 7.21 7.07 8.77
N VAL A 13 5.89 7.26 8.83
CA VAL A 13 5.26 8.32 9.64
C VAL A 13 5.48 8.08 11.14
N SER A 14 5.29 6.83 11.61
CA SER A 14 5.50 6.48 13.02
C SER A 14 6.93 6.74 13.49
N LYS A 15 7.92 6.42 12.66
CA LYS A 15 9.33 6.65 12.95
C LYS A 15 9.65 8.14 13.06
N TRP A 16 9.05 8.97 12.21
CA TRP A 16 9.20 10.42 12.29
C TRP A 16 8.61 10.99 13.59
N TYR A 17 7.49 10.43 14.06
CA TYR A 17 6.92 10.74 15.37
C TYR A 17 7.69 10.14 16.57
N GLY A 18 8.81 9.43 16.34
CA GLY A 18 9.60 8.81 17.40
C GLY A 18 9.04 7.48 17.92
N ASN A 19 8.32 6.72 17.07
CA ASN A 19 7.67 5.46 17.40
C ASN A 19 6.76 5.54 18.64
N PRO A 20 5.73 6.41 18.61
CA PRO A 20 4.88 6.59 19.76
C PRO A 20 4.09 5.31 20.07
N THR A 21 4.20 4.84 21.31
CA THR A 21 3.42 3.69 21.83
C THR A 21 2.18 4.13 22.63
N ALA A 22 2.03 5.43 22.88
CA ALA A 22 0.89 6.00 23.58
C ALA A 22 -0.35 6.01 22.68
N LYS A 23 -1.47 5.51 23.21
CA LYS A 23 -2.74 5.41 22.47
C LYS A 23 -3.35 6.75 22.09
N GLU A 24 -2.94 7.82 22.76
CA GLU A 24 -3.46 9.17 22.55
C GLU A 24 -2.94 9.81 21.27
N VAL A 25 -1.75 9.44 20.83
CA VAL A 25 -1.09 9.99 19.63
C VAL A 25 -1.20 9.06 18.42
N LEU A 26 -1.61 7.79 18.62
CA LEU A 26 -1.89 6.85 17.54
C LEU A 26 -2.90 7.37 16.49
N PRO A 27 -4.00 8.05 16.87
CA PRO A 27 -4.95 8.61 15.89
C PRO A 27 -4.28 9.63 14.97
N GLN A 28 -3.45 10.52 15.52
CA GLN A 28 -2.75 11.54 14.76
C GLN A 28 -1.75 10.93 13.78
N VAL A 29 -0.95 9.96 14.22
CA VAL A 29 -0.03 9.22 13.34
C VAL A 29 -0.78 8.49 12.22
N MET A 30 -1.96 7.94 12.52
CA MET A 30 -2.81 7.30 11.51
C MET A 30 -3.33 8.29 10.48
N ASP A 31 -3.84 9.44 10.92
CA ASP A 31 -4.37 10.47 10.01
C ASP A 31 -3.28 10.97 9.06
N ASP A 32 -2.08 11.22 9.57
CA ASP A 32 -0.94 11.63 8.76
C ASP A 32 -0.49 10.53 7.80
N ALA A 33 -0.53 9.26 8.22
CA ALA A 33 -0.24 8.13 7.34
C ALA A 33 -1.24 7.99 6.20
N VAL A 34 -2.52 8.29 6.43
CA VAL A 34 -3.56 8.32 5.39
C VAL A 34 -3.29 9.45 4.40
N ILE A 35 -2.94 10.64 4.88
CA ILE A 35 -2.61 11.78 4.01
C ILE A 35 -1.33 11.49 3.19
N ALA A 36 -0.31 10.94 3.84
CA ALA A 36 0.93 10.53 3.18
C ALA A 36 0.69 9.46 2.10
N TRP A 37 -0.22 8.52 2.37
CA TRP A 37 -0.64 7.51 1.41
C TRP A 37 -1.38 8.11 0.21
N GLN A 38 -2.30 9.05 0.45
CA GLN A 38 -3.08 9.69 -0.62
C GLN A 38 -2.20 10.56 -1.52
N THR A 39 -1.27 11.31 -0.93
CA THR A 39 -0.42 12.26 -1.65
C THR A 39 0.85 11.62 -2.21
N GLY A 40 1.29 10.50 -1.62
CA GLY A 40 2.58 9.87 -1.90
C GLY A 40 3.78 10.60 -1.28
N TYR A 41 3.54 11.61 -0.45
CA TYR A 41 4.60 12.42 0.18
C TYR A 41 4.36 12.60 1.67
N PHE A 42 5.46 12.61 2.43
CA PHE A 42 5.48 12.94 3.85
C PHE A 42 6.81 13.61 4.18
N GLU A 43 6.78 14.83 4.74
CA GLU A 43 8.02 15.55 5.11
C GLU A 43 9.03 15.67 3.95
N GLY A 44 8.52 15.88 2.72
CA GLY A 44 9.32 15.95 1.50
C GLY A 44 9.82 14.61 0.95
N VAL A 45 9.50 13.49 1.60
CA VAL A 45 9.92 12.14 1.22
C VAL A 45 8.83 11.45 0.40
N ALA A 46 9.20 10.88 -0.75
CA ALA A 46 8.31 10.06 -1.58
C ALA A 46 8.09 8.67 -0.94
N VAL A 47 7.01 8.48 -0.20
CA VAL A 47 6.80 7.34 0.72
C VAL A 47 6.75 5.97 0.02
N PHE A 48 6.39 5.92 -1.26
CA PHE A 48 6.35 4.67 -2.03
C PHE A 48 7.74 4.19 -2.47
N ARG A 49 8.71 5.11 -2.58
CA ARG A 49 10.08 4.83 -3.02
C ARG A 49 11.09 4.88 -1.87
N ALA A 50 10.72 5.48 -0.74
CA ALA A 50 11.53 5.49 0.46
C ALA A 50 11.86 4.08 0.93
N GLU A 51 13.00 3.90 1.58
CA GLU A 51 13.36 2.63 2.22
C GLU A 51 12.33 2.27 3.30
N ASP A 52 12.01 0.99 3.49
CA ASP A 52 11.17 0.61 4.63
C ASP A 52 12.03 0.72 5.89
N PRO A 53 11.67 1.56 6.88
CA PRO A 53 12.38 1.61 8.16
C PRO A 53 12.34 0.27 8.92
N GLY A 54 11.58 -0.71 8.42
CA GLY A 54 11.50 -2.04 8.96
C GLY A 54 10.61 -2.08 10.19
N GLN A 55 10.31 -3.29 10.65
CA GLN A 55 9.73 -3.46 11.97
C GLN A 55 10.86 -3.29 12.99
N GLU A 56 11.25 -2.05 13.29
CA GLU A 56 11.97 -1.79 14.53
C GLU A 56 11.10 -2.40 15.63
N LYS A 57 11.63 -3.44 16.28
CA LYS A 57 10.94 -4.30 17.25
C LYS A 57 10.38 -3.39 18.33
N ILE A 58 9.15 -2.90 18.14
CA ILE A 58 8.40 -2.14 19.13
C ILE A 58 8.48 -3.05 20.34
N ALA A 59 9.23 -2.62 21.36
CA ALA A 59 9.53 -3.44 22.52
C ALA A 59 8.19 -3.81 23.13
N ARG A 60 7.70 -5.00 22.77
CA ARG A 60 6.55 -5.63 23.37
C ARG A 60 6.93 -5.69 24.85
N PRO A 61 6.18 -5.06 25.77
CA PRO A 61 6.48 -5.19 27.19
C PRO A 61 6.56 -6.68 27.49
N ALA A 62 7.68 -7.08 28.10
CA ALA A 62 8.20 -8.44 28.10
C ALA A 62 7.13 -9.50 28.37
N THR A 63 6.94 -10.39 27.41
CA THR A 63 6.47 -11.74 27.70
C THR A 63 7.27 -12.68 26.82
N ALA A 64 8.27 -13.29 27.47
CA ALA A 64 9.03 -14.49 27.14
C ALA A 64 9.20 -14.85 25.64
N ASP A 65 10.46 -14.74 25.20
CA ASP A 65 11.07 -15.54 24.13
C ASP A 65 10.80 -17.06 24.32
N PRO A 66 10.86 -17.91 23.26
CA PRO A 66 12.10 -18.00 22.50
C PRO A 66 11.99 -18.27 20.98
N GLU A 67 13.09 -17.91 20.33
CA GLU A 67 13.71 -18.51 19.12
C GLU A 67 13.46 -17.82 17.77
N GLU A 68 14.53 -17.13 17.34
CA GLU A 68 15.26 -17.41 16.10
C GLU A 68 14.43 -17.61 14.83
N SER A 69 14.58 -16.68 13.89
CA SER A 69 14.79 -17.02 12.47
C SER A 69 15.19 -15.75 11.71
N GLU A 70 16.47 -15.64 11.43
CA GLU A 70 16.93 -15.00 10.20
C GLU A 70 16.20 -15.68 9.02
N ASN A 71 15.57 -14.92 8.15
CA ASN A 71 15.56 -15.30 6.74
C ASN A 71 15.22 -14.10 5.87
N GLY A 72 16.24 -13.64 5.15
CA GLY A 72 16.00 -12.95 3.89
C GLY A 72 15.28 -13.90 2.95
N ASN A 73 14.33 -13.38 2.16
CA ASN A 73 13.87 -14.12 1.01
C ASN A 73 13.50 -13.15 -0.11
N ASP A 74 14.41 -13.09 -1.08
CA ASP A 74 14.15 -12.67 -2.45
C ASP A 74 13.11 -13.64 -3.09
N PRO A 75 12.42 -13.24 -4.16
CA PRO A 75 11.11 -13.75 -4.55
C PRO A 75 11.23 -14.86 -5.61
N ASN A 76 10.33 -15.84 -5.59
CA ASN A 76 9.95 -16.50 -6.84
C ASN A 76 8.63 -17.29 -6.79
N LYS A 77 7.85 -17.05 -7.85
CA LYS A 77 6.97 -17.98 -8.60
C LYS A 77 5.69 -18.54 -7.97
N ASP A 78 4.58 -18.16 -8.63
CA ASP A 78 3.60 -19.03 -9.32
C ASP A 78 3.22 -20.36 -8.64
N ASN A 79 1.96 -20.76 -8.47
CA ASN A 79 0.90 -20.75 -9.48
C ASN A 79 -0.43 -21.26 -8.86
N SER A 80 -1.55 -20.71 -9.34
CA SER A 80 -2.84 -21.39 -9.66
C SER A 80 -3.59 -22.23 -8.60
N ALA A 81 -4.84 -21.83 -8.27
CA ALA A 81 -6.04 -22.23 -9.03
C ALA A 81 -7.37 -22.05 -8.24
N ALA A 82 -8.45 -21.83 -9.02
CA ALA A 82 -9.90 -21.92 -8.76
C ALA A 82 -10.63 -20.56 -8.57
N ALA A 83 -11.13 -19.92 -9.64
CA ALA A 83 -12.40 -20.16 -10.37
C ALA A 83 -13.66 -19.79 -9.54
N ALA A 84 -14.64 -19.00 -9.99
CA ALA A 84 -14.94 -18.36 -11.26
C ALA A 84 -15.93 -17.21 -11.00
N ALA A 85 -15.77 -16.08 -11.69
CA ALA A 85 -16.86 -15.12 -11.92
C ALA A 85 -16.54 -14.25 -13.13
N ALA A 86 -17.51 -14.19 -14.04
CA ALA A 86 -17.62 -13.32 -15.21
C ALA A 86 -16.66 -13.58 -16.37
N ASP A 87 -17.21 -14.28 -17.36
CA ASP A 87 -16.90 -14.09 -18.78
C ASP A 87 -16.88 -12.60 -19.13
N THR A 88 -15.68 -12.01 -19.16
CA THR A 88 -15.36 -10.98 -20.14
C THR A 88 -14.04 -11.42 -20.73
N VAL A 89 -14.09 -11.99 -21.92
CA VAL A 89 -12.92 -12.27 -22.75
C VAL A 89 -11.98 -11.08 -22.62
N ALA A 90 -10.76 -11.34 -22.13
CA ALA A 90 -9.71 -10.35 -22.08
C ALA A 90 -9.45 -9.86 -23.50
N SER A 91 -10.18 -8.82 -23.91
CA SER A 91 -9.95 -8.16 -25.18
C SER A 91 -8.58 -7.54 -25.07
N ASP A 92 -7.66 -8.00 -25.92
CA ASP A 92 -6.31 -7.46 -26.04
C ASP A 92 -6.42 -5.91 -26.10
N PRO A 93 -5.94 -5.18 -25.07
CA PRO A 93 -6.07 -3.74 -25.01
C PRO A 93 -5.30 -3.05 -26.14
N TYR A 94 -4.33 -3.73 -26.78
CA TYR A 94 -3.61 -3.25 -27.95
C TYR A 94 -4.37 -3.47 -29.27
N LYS A 95 -5.47 -4.24 -29.25
CA LYS A 95 -6.38 -4.43 -30.40
C LYS A 95 -7.69 -3.67 -30.26
N ALA A 96 -7.90 -2.91 -29.18
CA ALA A 96 -9.09 -2.09 -29.03
C ALA A 96 -9.04 -0.92 -30.02
N GLY A 97 -9.97 -0.92 -30.99
CA GLY A 97 -10.18 0.24 -31.86
C GLY A 97 -10.80 1.40 -31.07
N ILE A 98 -10.36 2.63 -31.35
CA ILE A 98 -10.93 3.84 -30.75
C ILE A 98 -12.42 3.92 -31.09
N ARG A 99 -13.29 3.99 -30.07
CA ARG A 99 -14.74 4.22 -30.23
C ARG A 99 -15.08 5.55 -29.54
N ILE A 100 -15.36 6.58 -30.33
CA ILE A 100 -15.83 7.89 -29.83
C ILE A 100 -17.31 8.01 -30.19
N ASP A 101 -18.17 8.12 -29.18
CA ASP A 101 -19.58 8.45 -29.37
C ASP A 101 -19.73 9.99 -29.44
N LEU A 102 -20.23 10.47 -30.56
CA LEU A 102 -20.47 11.89 -30.83
C LEU A 102 -21.95 12.26 -30.73
N SER A 103 -22.81 11.35 -30.27
CA SER A 103 -24.26 11.57 -30.19
C SER A 103 -24.66 12.73 -29.25
N GLY A 104 -23.75 13.19 -28.39
CA GLY A 104 -23.95 14.35 -27.51
C GLY A 104 -23.45 15.69 -28.07
N ILE A 105 -22.73 15.71 -29.20
CA ILE A 105 -22.24 16.97 -29.79
C ILE A 105 -23.20 17.46 -30.87
N GLY A 106 -24.12 18.34 -30.51
CA GLY A 106 -25.03 18.94 -31.49
C GLY A 106 -26.33 19.53 -30.97
N THR A 107 -26.51 19.66 -29.65
CA THR A 107 -27.73 20.25 -29.08
C THR A 107 -27.52 21.68 -28.59
N ARG A 108 -27.73 22.60 -29.55
CA ARG A 108 -28.36 23.94 -29.46
C ARG A 108 -27.55 25.16 -28.99
N PRO A 109 -27.97 26.38 -29.40
CA PRO A 109 -29.12 26.73 -30.27
C PRO A 109 -28.75 27.01 -31.73
#